data_AF-A0A7J4PXE7-F1
#
_entry.id   AF-A0A7J4PXE7-F1
#
_cell.length_a   1.000
_cell.length_b   1.000
_cell.length_c   1.000
_cell.angle_alpha   90.00
_cell.angle_beta   90.00
_cell.angle_gamma   90.00
#
_symmetry.space_group_name_H-M   'P 1'
#
loop_
_entity.id
_entity.type
_entity.pdbx_description
1 polymer ?
#
loop_
_entity_poly.entity_id
_entity_poly.type
_entity_poly.pdbx_seq_one_letter_code
_entity_poly.pdbx_strand_id
1 'polypeptide(L)'
;MFAQKNNGGKVLSAIPTVALIESNPGCPMKFVLAKIVHGEEERIVIRGNNHVVGTPTHKLLKEELDYVIKRDLKIEPKVEILGGGWILIESDAKNIWLWGGSVYYGAPDYKVVKTILEERYADYRILIVSDLLPKYPQLKQLFSIIEKQSTAGTYPAARMAQIRRVLAKEPKSEAPERGPND
;
A
#
# COMPACT_ATOMS: atom_id res chain seq x y z
N MET A 1 39.04 -15.10 21.88
CA MET A 1 38.15 -14.99 20.71
C MET A 1 36.78 -15.47 21.12
N PHE A 2 35.83 -14.55 21.38
CA PHE A 2 34.46 -14.95 21.66
C PHE A 2 33.73 -15.07 20.33
N ALA A 3 33.44 -16.30 19.92
CA ALA A 3 32.43 -16.56 18.91
C ALA A 3 31.10 -16.06 19.47
N GLN A 4 30.62 -14.92 18.95
CA GLN A 4 29.23 -14.54 19.16
C GLN A 4 28.38 -15.64 18.53
N LYS A 5 27.71 -16.42 19.38
CA LYS A 5 26.62 -17.28 18.96
C LYS A 5 25.64 -16.41 18.19
N ASN A 6 25.46 -16.70 16.91
CA ASN A 6 24.40 -16.12 16.10
C ASN A 6 23.09 -16.33 16.86
N ASN A 7 22.49 -15.22 17.28
CA ASN A 7 21.10 -15.19 17.70
C ASN A 7 20.27 -15.51 16.45
N GLY A 8 20.01 -16.79 16.20
CA GLY A 8 19.16 -17.29 15.12
C GLY A 8 17.67 -16.96 15.32
N GLY A 9 17.37 -15.78 15.88
CA GLY A 9 16.06 -15.16 15.80
C GLY A 9 15.99 -14.38 14.50
N LYS A 10 14.89 -14.52 13.77
CA LYS A 10 14.70 -13.86 12.46
C LYS A 10 14.96 -12.36 12.56
N VAL A 11 16.13 -11.86 12.18
CA VAL A 11 16.50 -10.43 12.38
C VAL A 11 15.53 -9.53 11.61
N LEU A 12 15.07 -9.99 10.45
CA LEU A 12 14.07 -9.27 9.66
C LEU A 12 12.68 -9.27 10.30
N SER A 13 12.43 -10.10 11.33
CA SER A 13 11.14 -10.14 12.05
C SER A 13 10.81 -8.83 12.78
N ALA A 14 11.83 -8.05 13.15
CA ALA A 14 11.68 -6.75 13.80
C ALA A 14 11.17 -5.65 12.87
N ILE A 15 11.28 -5.82 11.55
CA ILE A 15 10.81 -4.86 10.55
C ILE A 15 9.29 -5.01 10.39
N PRO A 16 8.42 -4.03 10.68
CA PRO A 16 6.97 -4.21 10.49
C PRO A 16 6.61 -4.56 9.05
N THR A 17 5.69 -5.51 8.83
CA THR A 17 5.25 -5.86 7.46
C THR A 17 4.62 -4.65 6.77
N VAL A 18 3.81 -3.87 7.49
CA VAL A 18 3.20 -2.63 7.00
C VAL A 18 3.63 -1.48 7.90
N ALA A 19 4.20 -0.44 7.31
CA ALA A 19 4.41 0.84 7.99
C ALA A 19 3.98 1.96 7.04
N LEU A 20 2.77 2.47 7.29
CA LEU A 20 2.14 3.57 6.58
C LEU A 20 2.00 4.72 7.58
N ILE A 21 2.67 5.84 7.31
CA ILE A 21 2.68 6.98 8.23
C ILE A 21 1.78 8.08 7.67
N GLU A 22 0.64 8.29 8.34
CA GLU A 22 -0.38 9.28 8.01
C GLU A 22 -0.21 10.57 8.83
N SER A 23 0.49 11.56 8.28
CA SER A 23 0.56 12.91 8.85
C SER A 23 -0.66 13.76 8.51
N ASN A 24 -1.34 13.44 7.41
CA ASN A 24 -2.59 14.07 7.00
C ASN A 24 -3.64 12.98 6.67
N PRO A 25 -4.50 12.59 7.62
CA PRO A 25 -5.49 11.53 7.43
C PRO A 25 -6.42 11.82 6.25
N GLY A 26 -6.81 10.77 5.51
CA GLY A 26 -7.68 10.90 4.34
C GLY A 26 -7.01 11.55 3.11
N CYS A 27 -5.72 11.90 3.21
CA CYS A 27 -4.92 12.24 2.05
C CYS A 27 -4.22 10.99 1.51
N PRO A 28 -4.12 10.87 0.18
CA PRO A 28 -3.37 9.80 -0.44
C PRO A 28 -1.88 9.90 -0.09
N MET A 29 -1.20 8.77 -0.14
CA MET A 29 0.25 8.70 -0.01
C MET A 29 0.82 7.79 -1.09
N LYS A 30 2.09 8.01 -1.42
CA LYS A 30 2.84 7.03 -2.19
C LYS A 30 3.29 5.89 -1.28
N PHE A 31 3.36 4.70 -1.83
CA PHE A 31 3.92 3.54 -1.15
C PHE A 31 4.82 2.73 -2.08
N VAL A 32 5.73 1.95 -1.50
CA VAL A 32 6.55 0.94 -2.16
C VAL A 32 6.29 -0.43 -1.55
N LEU A 33 6.30 -1.46 -2.40
CA LEU A 33 6.42 -2.86 -2.01
C LEU A 33 7.89 -3.23 -2.10
N ALA A 34 8.50 -3.65 -1.00
CA ALA A 34 9.92 -3.96 -0.95
C ALA A 34 10.15 -5.39 -0.45
N LYS A 35 11.13 -6.07 -1.05
CA LYS A 35 11.71 -7.32 -0.56
C LYS A 35 13.05 -7.02 0.09
N ILE A 36 13.21 -7.46 1.33
CA ILE A 36 14.43 -7.33 2.12
C ILE A 36 15.03 -8.72 2.27
N VAL A 37 16.30 -8.87 1.93
CA VAL A 37 17.03 -10.15 1.99
C VAL A 37 18.28 -9.98 2.86
N HIS A 38 18.43 -10.85 3.86
CA HIS A 38 19.60 -10.88 4.74
C HIS A 38 19.98 -12.34 5.07
N GLY A 39 21.07 -12.83 4.49
CA GLY A 39 21.40 -14.26 4.56
C GLY A 39 20.33 -15.11 3.87
N GLU A 40 19.76 -16.07 4.61
CA GLU A 40 18.65 -16.92 4.15
C GLU A 40 17.26 -16.33 4.48
N GLU A 41 17.21 -15.20 5.19
CA GLU A 41 15.94 -14.56 5.53
C GLU A 41 15.47 -13.62 4.43
N GLU A 42 14.18 -13.72 4.11
CA GLU A 42 13.50 -12.80 3.23
C GLU A 42 12.26 -12.23 3.92
N ARG A 43 11.98 -10.95 3.67
CA ARG A 43 10.74 -10.31 4.11
C ARG A 43 10.19 -9.35 3.08
N ILE A 44 8.89 -9.47 2.81
CA ILE A 44 8.15 -8.50 2.00
C ILE A 44 7.51 -7.47 2.92
N VAL A 45 7.66 -6.20 2.60
CA VAL A 45 7.13 -5.09 3.40
C VAL A 45 6.49 -4.01 2.53
N ILE A 46 5.51 -3.31 3.10
CA ILE A 46 4.89 -2.11 2.53
C ILE A 46 5.38 -0.90 3.32
N ARG A 47 5.88 0.11 2.60
CA ARG A 47 6.30 1.40 3.18
C ARG A 47 5.63 2.54 2.45
N GLY A 48 5.08 3.48 3.19
CA GLY A 48 4.46 4.68 2.64
C GLY A 48 4.36 5.77 3.68
N ASN A 49 4.42 7.02 3.23
CA ASN A 49 4.18 8.16 4.10
C ASN A 49 3.63 9.35 3.28
N ASN A 50 2.91 10.25 3.94
CA ASN A 50 2.54 11.56 3.40
C ASN A 50 3.16 12.71 4.22
N HIS A 51 4.33 12.45 4.83
CA HIS A 51 4.97 13.32 5.83
C HIS A 51 5.60 14.58 5.25
N VAL A 52 5.90 14.59 3.94
CA VAL A 52 6.62 15.68 3.29
C VAL A 52 5.64 16.61 2.57
N VAL A 53 5.77 17.91 2.84
CA VAL A 53 5.17 18.98 2.03
C VAL A 53 5.80 18.88 0.63
N GLY A 54 5.11 18.14 -0.26
CA GLY A 54 5.67 17.61 -1.49
C GLY A 54 5.80 16.09 -1.39
N THR A 55 4.79 15.37 -1.87
CA THR A 55 4.63 13.90 -1.79
C THR A 55 5.97 13.16 -2.01
N PRO A 56 6.49 12.40 -1.03
CA PRO A 56 7.81 11.76 -1.13
C PRO A 56 7.89 10.92 -2.40
N THR A 57 9.01 10.99 -3.12
CA THR A 57 9.17 10.11 -4.28
C THR A 57 9.32 8.66 -3.82
N HIS A 58 8.98 7.69 -4.69
CA HIS A 58 9.21 6.28 -4.37
C HIS A 58 10.69 5.97 -4.07
N LYS A 59 11.63 6.77 -4.59
CA LYS A 59 13.06 6.69 -4.25
C LYS A 59 13.33 7.07 -2.79
N LEU A 60 12.74 8.16 -2.30
CA LEU A 60 12.88 8.57 -0.90
C LEU A 60 12.34 7.50 0.05
N LEU A 61 11.24 6.84 -0.29
CA LEU A 61 10.72 5.72 0.51
C LEU A 61 11.70 4.55 0.60
N LYS A 62 12.48 4.28 -0.45
CA LYS A 62 13.57 3.29 -0.41
C LYS A 62 14.70 3.77 0.50
N GLU A 63 15.14 5.01 0.35
CA GLU A 63 16.23 5.60 1.15
C GLU A 63 15.88 5.62 2.64
N GLU A 64 14.64 5.96 2.99
CA GLU A 64 14.13 5.89 4.36
C GLU A 64 14.15 4.46 4.90
N LEU A 65 13.72 3.48 4.09
CA LEU A 65 13.76 2.07 4.48
C LEU A 65 15.20 1.59 4.73
N ASP A 66 16.13 1.92 3.82
CA ASP A 66 17.55 1.59 3.97
C ASP A 66 18.13 2.21 5.25
N TYR A 67 17.80 3.49 5.53
CA TYR A 67 18.22 4.20 6.73
C TYR A 67 17.68 3.55 8.01
N VAL A 68 16.39 3.23 8.07
CA VAL A 68 15.75 2.57 9.23
C VAL A 68 16.42 1.23 9.51
N ILE A 69 16.68 0.42 8.49
CA ILE A 69 17.32 -0.89 8.68
C ILE A 69 18.75 -0.73 9.21
N LYS A 70 19.55 0.15 8.60
CA LYS A 70 20.93 0.38 9.03
C LYS A 70 21.01 0.95 10.44
N ARG A 71 20.12 1.88 10.79
CA ARG A 71 20.06 2.51 12.12
C ARG A 71 19.57 1.56 13.20
N ASP A 72 18.43 0.91 12.98
CA ASP A 72 17.70 0.18 14.03
C ASP A 72 18.18 -1.26 14.17
N LEU A 73 18.50 -1.91 13.04
CA LEU A 73 18.90 -3.31 13.03
C LEU A 73 20.41 -3.51 12.90
N LYS A 74 21.15 -2.45 12.54
CA LYS A 74 22.62 -2.47 12.39
C LYS A 74 23.10 -3.57 11.41
N ILE A 75 22.31 -3.83 10.37
CA ILE A 75 22.62 -4.75 9.28
C ILE A 75 22.63 -4.03 7.93
N GLU A 76 23.27 -4.64 6.94
CA GLU A 76 23.25 -4.18 5.54
C GLU A 76 22.59 -5.24 4.65
N PRO A 77 21.25 -5.30 4.58
CA PRO A 77 20.55 -6.25 3.74
C PRO A 77 20.51 -5.79 2.28
N LYS A 78 20.19 -6.71 1.38
CA LYS A 78 19.77 -6.35 0.03
C LYS A 78 18.30 -5.92 0.06
N VAL A 79 18.02 -4.69 -0.35
CA VAL A 79 16.65 -4.16 -0.49
C VAL A 79 16.31 -4.03 -1.97
N GLU A 80 15.28 -4.74 -2.39
CA GLU A 80 14.74 -4.73 -3.74
C GLU A 80 13.34 -4.12 -3.73
N ILE A 81 13.09 -3.13 -4.58
CA ILE A 81 11.75 -2.55 -4.72
C ILE A 81 11.01 -3.31 -5.81
N LEU A 82 9.93 -3.99 -5.42
CA LEU A 82 9.07 -4.81 -6.29
C LEU A 82 8.00 -3.98 -7.02
N GLY A 83 7.93 -2.69 -6.73
CA GLY A 83 7.01 -1.74 -7.35
C GLY A 83 6.57 -0.67 -6.35
N GLY A 84 5.85 0.33 -6.86
CA GLY A 84 5.26 1.36 -6.01
C GLY A 84 3.97 1.89 -6.59
N GLY A 85 3.13 2.46 -5.73
CA GLY A 85 1.83 2.96 -6.13
C GLY A 85 1.37 4.07 -5.21
N TRP A 86 0.06 4.30 -5.24
CA TRP A 86 -0.64 5.20 -4.37
C TRP A 86 -1.63 4.42 -3.51
N ILE A 87 -1.73 4.85 -2.26
CA ILE A 87 -2.66 4.32 -1.29
C ILE A 87 -3.42 5.47 -0.64
N LEU A 88 -4.72 5.27 -0.44
CA LEU A 88 -5.56 6.17 0.33
C LEU A 88 -6.32 5.34 1.35
N ILE A 89 -6.19 5.71 2.61
CA ILE A 89 -6.92 5.11 3.71
C ILE A 89 -8.09 6.04 4.05
N GLU A 90 -9.30 5.52 3.91
CA GLU A 90 -10.53 6.20 4.32
C GLU A 90 -11.07 5.51 5.57
N SER A 91 -10.60 5.96 6.74
CA SER A 91 -10.96 5.34 8.02
C SER A 91 -12.46 5.35 8.29
N ASP A 92 -13.17 6.44 7.96
CA ASP A 92 -14.62 6.56 8.17
C ASP A 92 -15.42 5.54 7.35
N ALA A 93 -14.97 5.26 6.13
CA ALA A 93 -15.63 4.32 5.22
C ALA A 93 -15.06 2.90 5.31
N LYS A 94 -14.02 2.70 6.14
CA LYS A 94 -13.21 1.47 6.21
C LYS A 94 -12.78 0.95 4.84
N ASN A 95 -12.34 1.86 3.97
CA ASN A 95 -11.85 1.51 2.63
C ASN A 95 -10.35 1.85 2.52
N ILE A 96 -9.59 0.98 1.86
CA ILE A 96 -8.23 1.29 1.43
C ILE A 96 -8.18 1.20 -0.10
N TRP A 97 -7.87 2.30 -0.74
CA TRP A 97 -7.77 2.37 -2.20
C TRP A 97 -6.33 2.21 -2.65
N LEU A 98 -6.11 1.41 -3.68
CA LEU A 98 -4.81 1.15 -4.28
C LEU A 98 -4.84 1.44 -5.78
N TRP A 99 -3.88 2.22 -6.28
CA TRP A 99 -3.79 2.53 -7.72
C TRP A 99 -2.42 3.04 -8.16
N GLY A 100 -2.24 3.11 -9.49
CA GLY A 100 -1.11 3.76 -10.13
C GLY A 100 0.16 2.91 -10.16
N GLY A 101 1.29 3.58 -10.37
CA GLY A 101 2.60 2.95 -10.47
C GLY A 101 3.72 3.91 -10.07
N SER A 102 4.90 3.38 -9.77
CA SER A 102 6.12 4.15 -9.62
C SER A 102 6.74 4.41 -10.97
N VAL A 103 7.15 5.65 -11.24
CA VAL A 103 7.93 6.00 -12.44
C VAL A 103 9.28 5.26 -12.45
N TYR A 104 9.83 4.93 -11.27
CA TYR A 104 11.14 4.29 -11.15
C TYR A 104 11.08 2.76 -11.05
N TYR A 105 9.98 2.23 -10.52
CA TYR A 105 9.87 0.81 -10.13
C TYR A 105 8.67 0.09 -10.75
N GLY A 106 7.86 0.78 -11.56
CA GLY A 106 6.61 0.24 -12.09
C GLY A 106 5.53 0.07 -11.02
N ALA A 107 4.42 -0.55 -11.43
CA ALA A 107 3.34 -0.93 -10.53
C ALA A 107 3.71 -2.20 -9.74
N PRO A 108 3.36 -2.29 -8.44
CA PRO A 108 3.56 -3.50 -7.67
C PRO A 108 2.55 -4.58 -8.07
N ASP A 109 2.80 -5.81 -7.64
CA ASP A 109 1.74 -6.81 -7.60
C ASP A 109 0.69 -6.42 -6.54
N TYR A 110 -0.41 -5.82 -6.99
CA TYR A 110 -1.49 -5.38 -6.13
C TYR A 110 -2.19 -6.52 -5.40
N LYS A 111 -2.10 -7.77 -5.87
CA LYS A 111 -2.64 -8.94 -5.14
C LYS A 111 -1.82 -9.19 -3.88
N VAL A 112 -0.49 -9.16 -3.98
CA VAL A 112 0.41 -9.28 -2.82
C VAL A 112 0.19 -8.14 -1.85
N VAL A 113 0.09 -6.90 -2.35
CA VAL A 113 -0.20 -5.72 -1.52
C VAL A 113 -1.52 -5.88 -0.78
N LYS A 114 -2.56 -6.32 -1.48
CA LYS A 114 -3.88 -6.56 -0.91
C LYS A 114 -3.85 -7.60 0.19
N THR A 115 -3.25 -8.78 -0.02
CA THR A 115 -3.13 -9.83 1.00
C THR A 115 -2.48 -9.29 2.28
N ILE A 116 -1.36 -8.58 2.14
CA ILE A 116 -0.63 -8.00 3.28
C ILE A 116 -1.48 -6.96 4.03
N LEU A 117 -2.25 -6.14 3.30
CA LEU A 117 -3.11 -5.12 3.92
C LEU A 117 -4.34 -5.74 4.58
N GLU A 118 -4.92 -6.80 4.03
CA GLU A 118 -6.03 -7.54 4.64
C GLU A 118 -5.63 -8.17 5.98
N GLU A 119 -4.38 -8.64 6.11
CA GLU A 119 -3.84 -9.10 7.40
C GLU A 119 -3.74 -7.97 8.44
N ARG A 120 -3.36 -6.76 8.01
CA ARG A 120 -3.15 -5.61 8.91
C ARG A 120 -4.44 -4.87 9.25
N TYR A 121 -5.38 -4.80 8.31
CA TYR A 121 -6.62 -4.04 8.34
C TYR A 121 -7.81 -4.96 8.05
N ALA A 122 -8.01 -5.96 8.90
CA ALA A 122 -8.98 -7.04 8.68
C ALA A 122 -10.44 -6.58 8.54
N ASP A 123 -10.78 -5.41 9.07
CA ASP A 123 -12.11 -4.81 8.98
C ASP A 123 -12.25 -3.78 7.84
N TYR A 124 -11.20 -3.57 7.04
CA TYR A 124 -11.22 -2.68 5.89
C TYR A 124 -11.46 -3.45 4.60
N ARG A 125 -12.20 -2.83 3.68
CA ARG A 125 -12.30 -3.28 2.31
C ARG A 125 -11.14 -2.71 1.50
N ILE A 126 -10.31 -3.59 0.94
CA ILE A 126 -9.23 -3.20 0.03
C ILE A 126 -9.74 -3.13 -1.41
N LEU A 127 -9.61 -1.95 -2.04
CA LEU A 127 -10.13 -1.62 -3.36
C LEU A 127 -8.98 -1.31 -4.31
N ILE A 128 -8.73 -2.22 -5.25
CA ILE A 128 -7.76 -2.01 -6.34
C ILE A 128 -8.51 -1.39 -7.52
N VAL A 129 -8.10 -0.19 -7.93
CA VAL A 129 -8.79 0.57 -8.99
C VAL A 129 -8.91 -0.20 -10.31
N SER A 130 -7.87 -0.93 -10.71
CA SER A 130 -7.89 -1.72 -11.96
C SER A 130 -8.93 -2.82 -11.94
N ASP A 131 -9.24 -3.39 -10.78
CA ASP A 131 -10.21 -4.48 -10.63
C ASP A 131 -11.66 -3.98 -10.71
N LEU A 132 -11.85 -2.68 -10.52
CA LEU A 132 -13.15 -2.02 -10.65
C LEU A 132 -13.50 -1.72 -12.10
N LEU A 133 -12.52 -1.57 -12.99
CA LEU A 133 -12.74 -1.20 -14.39
C LEU A 133 -13.73 -2.12 -15.14
N PRO A 134 -13.65 -3.47 -15.06
CA PRO A 134 -14.61 -4.35 -15.73
C PRO A 134 -16.03 -4.22 -15.17
N LYS A 135 -16.17 -3.88 -13.89
CA LYS A 135 -17.46 -3.74 -13.20
C LYS A 135 -18.11 -2.38 -13.46
N TYR A 136 -17.29 -1.35 -13.66
CA TYR A 136 -17.73 0.03 -13.85
C TYR A 136 -17.09 0.63 -15.11
N PRO A 137 -17.48 0.17 -16.31
CA PRO A 137 -16.91 0.68 -17.56
C PRO A 137 -17.14 2.19 -17.74
N GLN A 138 -18.20 2.75 -17.16
CA GLN A 138 -18.46 4.19 -17.12
C GLN A 138 -17.37 5.00 -16.38
N LEU A 139 -16.59 4.35 -15.50
CA LEU A 139 -15.47 4.98 -14.79
C LEU A 139 -14.16 4.93 -15.58
N LYS A 140 -14.11 4.28 -16.76
CA LYS A 140 -12.88 4.08 -17.54
C LYS A 140 -12.11 5.37 -17.82
N GLN A 141 -12.82 6.44 -18.18
CA GLN A 141 -12.19 7.74 -18.45
C GLN A 141 -11.61 8.36 -17.16
N LEU A 142 -12.30 8.22 -16.04
CA LEU A 142 -11.83 8.74 -14.74
C LEU A 142 -10.57 7.99 -14.28
N PHE A 143 -10.58 6.67 -14.40
CA PHE A 143 -9.42 5.83 -14.07
C PHE A 143 -8.21 6.15 -14.95
N SER A 144 -8.41 6.34 -16.26
CA SER A 144 -7.31 6.76 -17.14
C SER A 144 -6.70 8.11 -16.74
N ILE A 145 -7.53 9.07 -16.30
CA ILE A 145 -7.04 10.36 -15.79
C ILE A 145 -6.26 10.16 -14.49
N ILE A 146 -6.76 9.32 -13.59
CA ILE A 146 -6.12 9.03 -12.31
C ILE A 146 -4.75 8.41 -12.52
N GLU A 147 -4.62 7.42 -13.40
CA GLU A 147 -3.34 6.82 -13.75
C GLU A 147 -2.36 7.86 -14.30
N LYS A 148 -2.79 8.67 -15.29
CA LYS A 148 -1.95 9.71 -15.88
C LYS A 148 -1.46 10.74 -14.84
N GLN A 149 -2.36 11.22 -13.99
CA GLN A 149 -2.01 12.21 -12.95
C GLN A 149 -1.11 11.60 -11.86
N SER A 150 -1.35 10.34 -11.51
CA SER A 150 -0.54 9.60 -10.53
C SER A 150 0.89 9.36 -11.01
N THR A 151 1.07 9.04 -12.30
CA THR A 151 2.40 8.93 -12.93
C THR A 151 3.10 10.29 -13.00
N ALA A 152 2.35 11.37 -13.20
CA ALA A 152 2.87 12.75 -13.12
C ALA A 152 3.14 13.23 -11.67
N GLY A 153 2.93 12.37 -10.66
CA GLY A 153 3.19 12.70 -9.26
C GLY A 153 2.11 13.54 -8.57
N THR A 154 0.96 13.72 -9.21
CA THR A 154 -0.16 14.54 -8.72
C THR A 154 -1.35 13.70 -8.27
N TYR A 155 -2.03 14.11 -7.20
CA TYR A 155 -3.23 13.43 -6.74
C TYR A 155 -4.51 13.95 -7.42
N PRO A 156 -5.29 13.09 -8.09
CA PRO A 156 -6.55 13.43 -8.74
C PRO A 156 -7.76 13.52 -7.76
N ALA A 157 -7.70 14.39 -6.73
CA ALA A 157 -8.71 14.45 -5.65
C ALA A 157 -10.16 14.49 -6.14
N ALA A 158 -10.47 15.38 -7.08
CA ALA A 158 -11.82 15.53 -7.63
C ALA A 158 -12.33 14.27 -8.35
N ARG A 159 -11.43 13.53 -9.02
CA ARG A 159 -11.79 12.30 -9.76
C ARG A 159 -11.99 11.13 -8.81
N MET A 160 -11.20 11.04 -7.75
CA MET A 160 -11.42 10.05 -6.68
C MET A 160 -12.77 10.27 -5.99
N ALA A 161 -13.13 11.53 -5.68
CA ALA A 161 -14.46 11.84 -5.14
C ALA A 161 -15.59 11.41 -6.09
N GLN A 162 -15.40 11.54 -7.40
CA GLN A 162 -16.38 11.10 -8.39
C GLN A 162 -16.55 9.57 -8.43
N ILE A 163 -15.46 8.80 -8.34
CA ILE A 163 -15.52 7.33 -8.23
C ILE A 163 -16.28 6.92 -6.97
N ARG A 164 -15.97 7.53 -5.82
CA ARG A 164 -16.65 7.25 -4.55
C ARG A 164 -18.16 7.44 -4.66
N ARG A 165 -18.60 8.52 -5.31
CA ARG A 165 -20.05 8.76 -5.54
C ARG A 165 -20.71 7.69 -6.40
N VAL A 166 -19.99 7.10 -7.36
CA VAL A 166 -20.52 6.02 -8.18
C VAL A 166 -20.61 4.73 -7.38
N LEU A 167 -19.57 4.38 -6.60
CA LEU A 167 -19.60 3.19 -5.75
C LEU A 167 -20.61 3.29 -4.60
N ALA A 168 -20.82 4.48 -4.04
CA ALA A 168 -21.78 4.69 -2.95
C ALA A 168 -23.26 4.61 -3.38
N LYS A 169 -23.53 4.69 -4.68
CA LYS A 169 -24.89 4.57 -5.24
C LYS A 169 -25.33 3.13 -5.47
N GLU A 170 -24.44 2.15 -5.32
CA GLU A 170 -24.87 0.76 -5.35
C GLU A 170 -25.60 0.40 -4.05
N PRO A 171 -26.73 -0.33 -4.14
CA PRO A 171 -27.33 -0.92 -2.96
C PRO A 171 -26.27 -1.82 -2.31
N LYS A 172 -26.00 -1.61 -1.01
CA LYS A 172 -25.21 -2.56 -0.23
C LYS A 172 -25.91 -3.90 -0.41
N SER A 173 -25.26 -4.88 -1.05
CA SER A 173 -25.80 -6.23 -1.13
C SER A 173 -26.15 -6.65 0.30
N GLU A 174 -27.43 -6.91 0.55
CA GLU A 174 -27.92 -7.32 1.86
C GLU A 174 -27.09 -8.50 2.35
N ALA A 175 -26.66 -8.41 3.61
CA ALA A 175 -26.10 -9.55 4.30
C ALA A 175 -27.12 -10.71 4.19
N PRO A 176 -26.67 -11.96 3.99
CA PRO A 176 -27.59 -13.09 3.89
C PRO A 176 -28.50 -13.07 5.12
N GLU A 177 -29.81 -12.96 4.89
CA GLU A 177 -30.83 -13.14 5.92
C GLU A 177 -30.48 -14.43 6.66
N ARG A 178 -30.21 -14.31 7.97
CA ARG A 178 -30.26 -15.47 8.84
C ARG A 178 -31.71 -15.92 8.78
N GLY A 179 -31.96 -16.99 8.04
CA GLY A 179 -33.27 -17.64 8.01
C GLY A 179 -33.74 -17.90 9.45
N PRO A 180 -35.06 -17.84 9.71
CA PRO A 180 -35.58 -18.16 11.02
C PRO A 180 -35.19 -19.62 11.31
N ASN A 181 -34.38 -19.81 12.34
CA ASN A 181 -34.26 -21.12 12.97
C ASN A 181 -35.58 -21.36 13.72
N ASP A 182 -36.47 -22.12 13.10
CA ASP A 182 -37.45 -22.98 13.78
C ASP A 182 -36.95 -24.43 13.73
#